data_AF-A0A8H5DPL2-F1
#
_entry.id   AF-A0A8H5DPL2-F1
#
_cell.length_a   1.000
_cell.length_b   1.000
_cell.length_c   1.000
_cell.angle_alpha   90.00
_cell.angle_beta   90.00
_cell.angle_gamma   90.00
#
_symmetry.space_group_name_H-M   'P 1'
#
loop_
_entity.id
_entity.type
_entity.pdbx_description
1 polymer ?
#
loop_
_entity_poly.entity_id
_entity_poly.type
_entity_poly.pdbx_seq_one_letter_code
_entity_poly.pdbx_strand_id
1 'polypeptide(L)'
;EQTSHHPPVSAFNVTCPEKGITARGFDQITAKFTGTSVKVLPGEHNMGIFITLEKRDGETYQLTHPAAHLGGLLRGALSVSVSEFAYITCPKTKIKVILHYVEEGWLGRTTNKIDGVVFKYDPENDDKSRVQDVPDEDVLARLSGPWKEKVVFTLGPRPVKSVPVEEQYTIIDIAPLSVAPKIIPPKEKQLPNESLTLWGGVTDAIHAKQYGKATQVKVELEEAQREKARQREANKETWQPVFFKHVTGNDGKPDLTEKGREVLERAQKGDWSLEGIM
;
A
#
# COMPACT_ATOMS: atom_id res chain seq x y z
N GLU A 1 3.01 5.65 -10.91
CA GLU A 1 3.06 7.00 -11.52
C GLU A 1 2.34 7.97 -10.60
N GLN A 2 2.87 9.17 -10.38
CA GLN A 2 2.13 10.20 -9.65
C GLN A 2 1.11 10.84 -10.60
N THR A 3 -0.17 10.51 -10.39
CA THR A 3 -1.28 10.90 -11.26
C THR A 3 -1.92 12.22 -10.85
N SER A 4 -1.69 12.68 -9.63
CA SER A 4 -2.13 14.00 -9.17
C SER A 4 -1.15 14.58 -8.15
N HIS A 5 -1.02 15.91 -8.14
CA HIS A 5 -0.22 16.65 -7.16
C HIS A 5 -1.09 17.33 -6.09
N HIS A 6 -2.26 17.84 -6.47
CA HIS A 6 -3.21 18.52 -5.58
C HIS A 6 -4.64 17.97 -5.78
N PRO A 7 -5.08 17.00 -4.96
CA PRO A 7 -4.33 16.33 -3.89
C PRO A 7 -3.26 15.36 -4.45
N PRO A 8 -2.25 14.97 -3.65
CA PRO A 8 -1.22 14.03 -4.10
C PRO A 8 -1.79 12.61 -4.21
N VAL A 9 -1.77 12.05 -5.42
CA VAL A 9 -2.23 10.68 -5.70
C VAL A 9 -1.24 10.00 -6.62
N SER A 10 -0.94 8.74 -6.34
CA SER A 10 -0.18 7.87 -7.24
C SER A 10 -1.01 6.66 -7.67
N ALA A 11 -0.94 6.28 -8.93
CA ALA A 11 -1.45 5.00 -9.40
C ALA A 11 -0.32 3.97 -9.47
N PHE A 12 -0.62 2.72 -9.13
CA PHE A 12 0.32 1.60 -9.27
C PHE A 12 -0.33 0.38 -9.93
N ASN A 13 0.52 -0.40 -10.60
CA ASN A 13 0.20 -1.71 -11.14
C ASN A 13 1.44 -2.60 -10.96
N VAL A 14 1.24 -3.83 -10.52
CA VAL A 14 2.25 -4.87 -10.36
C VAL A 14 1.69 -6.14 -10.97
N THR A 15 2.45 -6.81 -11.82
CA THR A 15 2.00 -8.05 -12.48
C THR A 15 3.06 -9.13 -12.38
N CYS A 16 2.60 -10.37 -12.24
CA CYS A 16 3.36 -11.59 -12.37
C CYS A 16 2.64 -12.49 -13.39
N PRO A 17 2.91 -12.31 -14.71
CA PRO A 17 2.22 -13.04 -15.77
C PRO A 17 2.37 -14.56 -15.65
N GLU A 18 3.56 -15.02 -15.24
CA GLU A 18 3.84 -16.46 -15.05
C GLU A 18 2.87 -17.10 -14.04
N LYS A 19 2.47 -16.37 -13.01
CA LYS A 19 1.50 -16.84 -11.99
C LYS A 19 0.07 -16.38 -12.27
N GLY A 20 -0.15 -15.49 -13.25
CA GLY A 20 -1.45 -14.87 -13.53
C GLY A 20 -1.96 -14.06 -12.33
N ILE A 21 -1.07 -13.26 -11.73
CA ILE A 21 -1.38 -12.41 -10.59
C ILE A 21 -1.16 -10.96 -10.98
N THR A 22 -2.17 -10.12 -10.78
CA THR A 22 -2.08 -8.68 -11.00
C THR A 22 -2.56 -7.95 -9.74
N ALA A 23 -1.81 -6.95 -9.29
CA ALA A 23 -2.16 -6.06 -8.19
C ALA A 23 -2.21 -4.61 -8.69
N ARG A 24 -3.24 -3.86 -8.33
CA ARG A 24 -3.39 -2.44 -8.72
C ARG A 24 -4.12 -1.63 -7.66
N GLY A 25 -3.93 -0.33 -7.70
CA GLY A 25 -4.62 0.59 -6.81
C GLY A 25 -4.14 2.03 -6.99
N PHE A 26 -4.80 2.94 -6.29
CA PHE A 26 -4.27 4.27 -6.04
C PHE A 26 -3.70 4.35 -4.62
N ASP A 27 -2.61 5.07 -4.48
CA ASP A 27 -2.03 5.46 -3.21
C ASP A 27 -2.26 6.96 -2.99
N GLN A 28 -2.97 7.25 -1.92
CA GLN A 28 -3.27 8.59 -1.42
C GLN A 28 -3.34 8.48 0.10
N ILE A 29 -2.74 9.44 0.79
CA ILE A 29 -2.77 9.54 2.24
C ILE A 29 -3.42 10.84 2.68
N THR A 30 -4.09 10.79 3.83
CA THR A 30 -4.53 11.95 4.59
C THR A 30 -3.83 11.93 5.94
N ALA A 31 -3.20 13.03 6.33
CA ALA A 31 -2.57 13.18 7.64
C ALA A 31 -3.41 14.10 8.53
N LYS A 32 -3.68 13.67 9.76
CA LYS A 32 -4.41 14.45 10.78
C LYS A 32 -3.55 14.59 12.02
N PHE A 33 -3.28 15.83 12.42
CA PHE A 33 -2.56 16.11 13.67
C PHE A 33 -3.49 15.91 14.87
N THR A 34 -3.03 15.16 15.87
CA THR A 34 -3.79 14.81 17.08
C THR A 34 -3.17 15.38 18.35
N GLY A 35 -2.33 16.42 18.22
CA GLY A 35 -1.60 17.04 19.33
C GLY A 35 -0.21 16.45 19.52
N THR A 36 -0.10 15.22 19.98
CA THR A 36 1.20 14.57 20.24
C THR A 36 1.62 13.57 19.16
N SER A 37 0.72 13.27 18.22
CA SER A 37 0.96 12.33 17.12
C SER A 37 0.31 12.80 15.82
N VAL A 38 0.76 12.23 14.70
CA VAL A 38 0.10 12.38 13.38
C VAL A 38 -0.55 11.05 13.04
N LYS A 39 -1.86 11.07 12.81
CA LYS A 39 -2.61 9.93 12.31
C LYS A 39 -2.66 9.98 10.79
N VAL A 40 -2.21 8.92 10.13
CA VAL A 40 -2.19 8.75 8.67
C VAL A 40 -3.27 7.74 8.30
N LEU A 41 -4.13 8.14 7.36
CA LEU A 41 -5.25 7.35 6.85
C LEU A 41 -5.19 7.31 5.33
N PRO A 42 -5.85 6.33 4.68
CA PRO A 42 -6.14 6.40 3.25
C PRO A 42 -6.90 7.67 2.90
N GLY A 43 -6.53 8.29 1.77
CA GLY A 43 -7.35 9.34 1.16
C GLY A 43 -8.56 8.75 0.42
N GLU A 44 -9.45 9.64 -0.04
CA GLU A 44 -10.71 9.26 -0.72
C GLU A 44 -10.52 8.39 -1.97
N HIS A 45 -9.37 8.48 -2.65
CA HIS A 45 -9.07 7.70 -3.85
C HIS A 45 -8.33 6.39 -3.54
N ASN A 46 -7.81 6.22 -2.31
CA ASN A 46 -7.15 4.99 -1.90
C ASN A 46 -8.18 4.01 -1.33
N MET A 47 -8.76 3.20 -2.22
CA MET A 47 -9.72 2.15 -1.87
C MET A 47 -9.05 0.81 -1.54
N GLY A 48 -7.73 0.80 -1.36
CA GLY A 48 -6.94 -0.40 -1.09
C GLY A 48 -6.23 -0.98 -2.31
N ILE A 49 -5.71 -2.19 -2.13
CA ILE A 49 -5.00 -2.96 -3.16
C ILE A 49 -5.96 -4.00 -3.73
N PHE A 50 -6.12 -4.01 -5.05
CA PHE A 50 -6.92 -5.00 -5.75
C PHE A 50 -6.02 -6.06 -6.35
N ILE A 51 -6.09 -7.29 -5.86
CA ILE A 51 -5.33 -8.44 -6.36
C ILE A 51 -6.27 -9.34 -7.16
N THR A 52 -6.00 -9.53 -8.44
CA THR A 52 -6.74 -10.44 -9.32
C THR A 52 -5.90 -11.68 -9.61
N LEU A 53 -6.52 -12.85 -9.44
CA LEU A 53 -5.95 -14.16 -9.73
C LEU A 53 -6.56 -14.69 -11.04
N GLU A 54 -5.90 -14.44 -12.15
CA GLU A 54 -6.38 -14.81 -13.50
C GLU A 54 -6.54 -16.33 -13.64
N LYS A 55 -5.62 -17.10 -13.04
CA LYS A 55 -5.66 -18.58 -13.01
C LYS A 55 -6.70 -19.16 -12.04
N ARG A 56 -7.48 -18.32 -11.36
CA ARG A 56 -8.63 -18.71 -10.53
C ARG A 56 -9.90 -18.03 -11.01
N ASP A 57 -10.13 -18.11 -12.32
CA ASP A 57 -11.32 -17.59 -12.97
C ASP A 57 -11.58 -16.10 -12.66
N GLY A 58 -10.51 -15.31 -12.51
CA GLY A 58 -10.59 -13.87 -12.24
C GLY A 58 -11.05 -13.50 -10.81
N GLU A 59 -10.89 -14.38 -9.83
CA GLU A 59 -11.07 -14.03 -8.41
C GLU A 59 -10.32 -12.74 -8.08
N THR A 60 -11.01 -11.74 -7.54
CA THR A 60 -10.42 -10.45 -7.17
C THR A 60 -10.62 -10.20 -5.68
N TYR A 61 -9.53 -9.85 -5.00
CA TYR A 61 -9.47 -9.52 -3.59
C TYR A 61 -9.21 -8.03 -3.43
N GLN A 62 -9.98 -7.35 -2.58
CA GLN A 62 -9.72 -5.97 -2.18
C GLN A 62 -9.13 -5.97 -0.76
N LEU A 63 -7.96 -5.35 -0.59
CA LEU A 63 -7.25 -5.24 0.68
C LEU A 63 -7.23 -3.76 1.10
N THR A 64 -7.97 -3.39 2.13
CA THR A 64 -7.93 -2.01 2.66
C THR A 64 -6.73 -1.80 3.59
N HIS A 65 -6.48 -0.54 3.97
CA HIS A 65 -5.38 -0.18 4.85
C HIS A 65 -5.87 0.17 6.26
N PRO A 66 -5.11 -0.22 7.31
CA PRO A 66 -5.34 0.25 8.67
C PRO A 66 -4.86 1.71 8.83
N ALA A 67 -5.13 2.29 10.00
CA ALA A 67 -4.54 3.58 10.38
C ALA A 67 -3.08 3.40 10.79
N ALA A 68 -2.23 4.37 10.45
CA ALA A 68 -0.87 4.47 10.97
C ALA A 68 -0.74 5.72 11.85
N HIS A 69 0.10 5.65 12.88
CA HIS A 69 0.32 6.72 13.83
C HIS A 69 1.81 7.01 13.94
N LEU A 70 2.18 8.27 13.74
CA LEU A 70 3.53 8.78 13.99
C LEU A 70 3.54 9.48 15.35
N GLY A 71 4.09 8.81 16.36
CA GLY A 71 4.20 9.29 17.73
C GLY A 71 5.59 9.83 18.08
N GLY A 72 5.76 10.22 19.35
CA GLY A 72 7.08 10.56 19.91
C GLY A 72 7.64 11.92 19.49
N LEU A 73 6.86 12.73 18.78
CA LEU A 73 7.26 14.05 18.26
C LEU A 73 7.81 14.97 19.36
N LEU A 74 7.10 15.10 20.48
CA LEU A 74 7.52 15.97 21.60
C LEU A 74 8.73 15.44 22.38
N ARG A 75 8.97 14.13 22.34
CA ARG A 75 10.07 13.47 23.07
C ARG A 75 11.33 13.30 22.20
N GLY A 76 11.27 13.68 20.93
CA GLY A 76 12.37 13.48 19.97
C GLY A 76 12.65 12.00 19.63
N ALA A 77 11.73 11.09 19.98
CA ALA A 77 11.88 9.65 19.78
C ALA A 77 10.74 9.15 18.90
N LEU A 78 10.85 9.41 17.59
CA LEU A 78 9.80 9.07 16.62
C LEU A 78 9.51 7.57 16.61
N SER A 79 8.23 7.23 16.63
CA SER A 79 7.75 5.85 16.54
C SER A 79 6.58 5.74 15.58
N VAL A 80 6.49 4.59 14.90
CA VAL A 80 5.36 4.26 14.03
C VAL A 80 4.59 3.08 14.63
N SER A 81 3.30 3.28 14.87
CA SER A 81 2.36 2.23 15.25
C SER A 81 1.23 2.13 14.22
N VAL A 82 0.53 1.00 14.23
CA VAL A 82 -0.60 0.71 13.33
C VAL A 82 -1.79 0.31 14.19
N SER A 83 -2.97 0.77 13.82
CA SER A 83 -4.20 0.56 14.59
C SER A 83 -5.45 0.45 13.72
N GLU A 84 -6.60 0.29 14.37
CA GLU A 84 -7.90 0.11 13.73
C GLU A 84 -7.96 -1.16 12.89
N PHE A 85 -8.72 -1.14 11.80
CA PHE A 85 -9.08 -2.33 11.05
C PHE A 85 -8.60 -2.24 9.61
N ALA A 86 -8.21 -3.39 9.07
CA ALA A 86 -8.08 -3.62 7.63
C ALA A 86 -8.98 -4.78 7.22
N TYR A 87 -9.47 -4.73 6.00
CA TYR A 87 -10.40 -5.71 5.45
C TYR A 87 -9.80 -6.36 4.22
N ILE A 88 -10.05 -7.66 4.06
CA ILE A 88 -9.76 -8.38 2.82
C ILE A 88 -11.06 -9.00 2.36
N THR A 89 -11.58 -8.60 1.20
CA THR A 89 -12.86 -9.08 0.68
C THR A 89 -12.70 -9.72 -0.68
N CYS A 90 -13.45 -10.79 -0.93
CA CYS A 90 -13.59 -11.38 -2.26
C CYS A 90 -15.06 -11.74 -2.51
N PRO A 91 -15.80 -10.95 -3.31
CA PRO A 91 -17.21 -11.19 -3.57
C PRO A 91 -17.50 -12.57 -4.17
N LYS A 92 -16.60 -13.06 -5.02
CA LYS A 92 -16.75 -14.34 -5.73
C LYS A 92 -16.69 -15.55 -4.79
N THR A 93 -15.76 -15.55 -3.85
CA THR A 93 -15.63 -16.64 -2.86
C THR A 93 -16.57 -16.46 -1.68
N LYS A 94 -17.16 -15.26 -1.54
CA LYS A 94 -17.96 -14.85 -0.39
C LYS A 94 -17.19 -14.98 0.93
N ILE A 95 -15.88 -14.71 0.89
CA ILE A 95 -15.00 -14.72 2.06
C ILE A 95 -14.53 -13.30 2.35
N LYS A 96 -14.65 -12.91 3.62
CA LYS A 96 -14.12 -11.65 4.16
C LYS A 96 -13.18 -11.95 5.33
N VAL A 97 -12.16 -11.11 5.45
CA VAL A 97 -11.25 -11.05 6.59
C VAL A 97 -11.39 -9.69 7.24
N ILE A 98 -11.52 -9.67 8.56
CA ILE A 98 -11.31 -8.47 9.37
C ILE A 98 -10.01 -8.66 10.13
N LEU A 99 -9.07 -7.73 9.95
CA LEU A 99 -7.82 -7.65 10.70
C LEU A 99 -7.90 -6.46 11.64
N HIS A 100 -7.84 -6.69 12.94
CA HIS A 100 -7.77 -5.68 13.98
C HIS A 100 -6.31 -5.49 14.42
N TYR A 101 -5.75 -4.31 14.16
CA TYR A 101 -4.44 -3.91 14.64
C TYR A 101 -4.57 -3.34 16.04
N VAL A 102 -4.10 -4.09 17.02
CA VAL A 102 -4.31 -3.78 18.44
C VAL A 102 -3.33 -2.70 18.88
N GLU A 103 -3.87 -1.57 19.31
CA GLU A 103 -3.09 -0.47 19.89
C GLU A 103 -2.41 -0.87 21.21
N GLU A 104 -1.36 -0.14 21.57
CA GLU A 104 -0.67 -0.33 22.84
C GLU A 104 -1.64 -0.19 24.02
N GLY A 105 -1.60 -1.15 24.93
CA GLY A 105 -2.19 -0.98 26.25
C GLY A 105 -1.39 0.00 27.12
N TRP A 106 -1.98 0.42 28.24
CA TRP A 106 -1.40 1.35 29.23
C TRP A 106 0.01 1.01 29.77
N LEU A 107 0.50 -0.22 29.55
CA LEU A 107 1.82 -0.70 29.98
C LEU A 107 2.96 -0.35 29.01
N GLY A 108 2.67 0.32 27.88
CA GLY A 108 3.69 1.05 27.10
C GLY A 108 4.68 0.22 26.27
N ARG A 109 4.37 -1.05 25.96
CA ARG A 109 5.16 -1.86 25.01
C ARG A 109 4.29 -2.31 23.84
N THR A 110 4.58 -1.83 22.63
CA THR A 110 3.96 -2.36 21.41
C THR A 110 4.24 -3.85 21.25
N THR A 111 3.17 -4.61 21.09
CA THR A 111 3.21 -6.01 20.70
C THR A 111 3.08 -6.19 19.19
N ASN A 112 2.86 -5.10 18.42
CA ASN A 112 2.48 -5.15 17.01
C ASN A 112 1.43 -6.23 16.76
N LYS A 113 0.43 -6.37 17.65
CA LYS A 113 -0.48 -7.51 17.62
C LYS A 113 -1.56 -7.27 16.58
N ILE A 114 -1.86 -8.29 15.79
CA ILE A 114 -3.12 -8.41 15.07
C ILE A 114 -3.99 -9.49 15.69
N ASP A 115 -5.30 -9.26 15.70
CA ASP A 115 -6.32 -10.29 15.84
C ASP A 115 -7.17 -10.27 14.57
N GLY A 116 -7.53 -11.43 14.03
CA GLY A 116 -8.35 -11.48 12.81
C GLY A 116 -9.33 -12.62 12.78
N VAL A 117 -10.34 -12.44 11.94
CA VAL A 117 -11.39 -13.44 11.66
C VAL A 117 -11.58 -13.55 10.16
N VAL A 118 -11.61 -14.78 9.67
CA VAL A 118 -11.94 -15.15 8.29
C VAL A 118 -13.32 -15.78 8.34
N PHE A 119 -14.25 -15.27 7.54
CA PHE A 119 -15.66 -15.68 7.63
C PHE A 119 -16.37 -15.61 6.28
N LYS A 120 -17.48 -16.34 6.16
CA LYS A 120 -18.42 -16.21 5.05
C LYS A 120 -19.19 -14.90 5.20
N TYR A 121 -19.35 -14.15 4.12
CA TYR A 121 -20.13 -12.90 4.13
C TYR A 121 -21.02 -12.79 2.90
N ASP A 122 -22.04 -11.93 2.97
CA ASP A 122 -22.87 -11.56 1.83
C ASP A 122 -22.33 -10.25 1.22
N PRO A 123 -21.79 -10.27 -0.01
CA PRO A 123 -21.29 -9.07 -0.67
C PRO A 123 -22.34 -7.98 -0.89
N GLU A 124 -23.62 -8.34 -1.02
CA GLU A 124 -24.72 -7.40 -1.22
C GLU A 124 -25.23 -6.78 0.09
N ASN A 125 -24.85 -7.36 1.24
CA ASN A 125 -25.25 -6.93 2.57
C ASN A 125 -24.10 -7.11 3.57
N ASP A 126 -22.99 -6.40 3.34
CA ASP A 126 -21.81 -6.44 4.21
C ASP A 126 -21.95 -5.45 5.38
N ASP A 127 -22.49 -5.94 6.50
CA ASP A 127 -22.76 -5.18 7.74
C ASP A 127 -21.77 -5.50 8.89
N LYS A 128 -20.82 -6.44 8.70
CA LYS A 128 -19.84 -6.84 9.73
C LYS A 128 -18.55 -6.04 9.58
N SER A 129 -18.21 -5.23 10.58
CA SER A 129 -16.99 -4.38 10.55
C SER A 129 -15.99 -4.70 11.67
N ARG A 130 -16.40 -5.40 12.73
CA ARG A 130 -15.50 -5.75 13.84
C ARG A 130 -15.47 -7.26 14.04
N VAL A 131 -14.38 -7.74 14.63
CA VAL A 131 -14.15 -9.19 14.88
C VAL A 131 -15.27 -9.81 15.72
N GLN A 132 -15.85 -9.06 16.65
CA GLN A 132 -16.96 -9.48 17.51
C GLN A 132 -18.34 -9.45 16.84
N ASP A 133 -18.47 -8.81 15.68
CA ASP A 133 -19.76 -8.72 14.96
C ASP A 133 -20.03 -9.99 14.14
N VAL A 134 -19.04 -10.89 14.03
CA VAL A 134 -19.11 -12.10 13.20
C VAL A 134 -19.69 -13.27 14.00
N PRO A 135 -20.83 -13.85 13.59
CA PRO A 135 -21.40 -15.05 14.21
C PRO A 135 -20.46 -16.25 14.08
N ASP A 136 -20.38 -17.08 15.12
CA ASP A 136 -19.47 -18.24 15.13
C ASP A 136 -19.75 -19.25 14.00
N GLU A 137 -21.00 -19.36 13.55
CA GLU A 137 -21.41 -20.20 12.41
C GLU A 137 -20.82 -19.75 11.06
N ASP A 138 -20.52 -18.46 10.91
CA ASP A 138 -19.90 -17.90 9.70
C ASP A 138 -18.37 -17.99 9.74
N VAL A 139 -17.78 -18.24 10.91
CA VAL A 139 -16.32 -18.23 11.09
C VAL A 139 -15.66 -19.46 10.47
N LEU A 140 -14.75 -19.19 9.54
CA LEU A 140 -13.90 -20.20 8.90
C LEU A 140 -12.57 -20.36 9.66
N ALA A 141 -12.00 -19.25 10.13
CA ALA A 141 -10.76 -19.26 10.90
C ALA A 141 -10.62 -18.01 11.75
N ARG A 142 -9.79 -18.10 12.79
CA ARG A 142 -9.28 -16.95 13.55
C ARG A 142 -7.77 -16.92 13.50
N LEU A 143 -7.18 -15.73 13.41
CA LEU A 143 -5.74 -15.51 13.40
C LEU A 143 -5.32 -14.55 14.49
N SER A 144 -4.09 -14.68 14.97
CA SER A 144 -3.52 -13.77 15.96
C SER A 144 -1.99 -13.83 15.92
N GLY A 145 -1.36 -12.74 16.34
CA GLY A 145 0.08 -12.71 16.59
C GLY A 145 0.70 -11.35 16.29
N PRO A 146 1.97 -11.16 16.68
CA PRO A 146 2.78 -10.01 16.27
C PRO A 146 3.01 -9.99 14.74
N TRP A 147 2.45 -9.02 14.02
CA TRP A 147 2.55 -8.92 12.55
C TRP A 147 3.97 -8.62 12.03
N LYS A 148 4.88 -8.19 12.92
CA LYS A 148 6.31 -8.02 12.62
C LYS A 148 7.15 -9.26 12.92
N GLU A 149 6.56 -10.29 13.52
CA GLU A 149 7.28 -11.49 13.95
C GLU A 149 6.57 -12.72 13.38
N LYS A 150 5.62 -13.31 14.13
CA LYS A 150 4.94 -14.54 13.73
C LYS A 150 3.44 -14.43 13.93
N VAL A 151 2.69 -14.80 12.90
CA VAL A 151 1.22 -14.84 12.93
C VAL A 151 0.78 -16.29 12.73
N VAL A 152 -0.14 -16.72 13.58
CA VAL A 152 -0.73 -18.06 13.56
C VAL A 152 -2.24 -17.98 13.36
N PHE A 153 -2.84 -19.08 12.94
CA PHE A 153 -4.28 -19.22 12.80
C PHE A 153 -4.79 -20.57 13.24
N THR A 154 -6.08 -20.61 13.52
CA THR A 154 -6.84 -21.80 13.90
C THR A 154 -8.10 -21.87 13.06
N LEU A 155 -8.52 -23.08 12.69
CA LEU A 155 -9.78 -23.30 11.98
C LEU A 155 -10.97 -23.23 12.92
N GLY A 156 -12.09 -22.72 12.41
CA GLY A 156 -13.35 -22.58 13.14
C GLY A 156 -13.38 -21.39 14.11
N PRO A 157 -14.42 -21.32 14.96
CA PRO A 157 -14.76 -20.12 15.73
C PRO A 157 -13.92 -19.93 17.00
N ARG A 158 -13.19 -20.95 17.45
CA ARG A 158 -12.43 -20.88 18.71
C ARG A 158 -11.39 -19.74 18.64
N PRO A 159 -11.33 -18.84 19.63
CA PRO A 159 -10.24 -17.87 19.72
C PRO A 159 -8.88 -18.56 19.75
N VAL A 160 -7.89 -18.04 19.02
CA VAL A 160 -6.54 -18.64 18.92
C VAL A 160 -5.95 -18.96 20.30
N LYS A 161 -6.10 -18.06 21.27
CA LYS A 161 -5.61 -18.24 22.66
C LYS A 161 -6.20 -19.44 23.41
N SER A 162 -7.32 -19.99 22.95
CA SER A 162 -8.02 -21.14 23.57
C SER A 162 -7.72 -22.47 22.87
N VAL A 163 -6.96 -22.44 21.77
CA VAL A 163 -6.59 -23.62 20.99
C VAL A 163 -5.16 -24.02 21.36
N PRO A 164 -4.88 -25.31 21.64
CA PRO A 164 -3.53 -25.78 21.92
C PRO A 164 -2.55 -25.45 20.79
N VAL A 165 -1.28 -25.19 21.11
CA VAL A 165 -0.27 -24.71 20.15
C VAL A 165 -0.04 -25.71 19.01
N GLU A 166 -0.13 -27.00 19.32
CA GLU A 166 -0.04 -28.13 18.38
C GLU A 166 -1.17 -28.15 17.34
N GLU A 167 -2.30 -27.49 17.61
CA GLU A 167 -3.43 -27.32 16.69
C GLU A 167 -3.40 -25.97 15.96
N GLN A 168 -2.39 -25.12 16.23
CA GLN A 168 -2.24 -23.83 15.57
C GLN A 168 -1.34 -23.94 14.34
N TYR A 169 -1.76 -23.30 13.25
CA TYR A 169 -1.01 -23.26 11.99
C TYR A 169 -0.29 -21.92 11.86
N THR A 170 0.97 -21.93 11.42
CA THR A 170 1.70 -20.69 11.12
C THR A 170 1.23 -20.13 9.77
N ILE A 171 0.69 -18.91 9.75
CA ILE A 171 0.43 -18.18 8.50
C ILE A 171 1.76 -17.71 7.93
N ILE A 172 2.53 -16.99 8.76
CA ILE A 172 3.81 -16.41 8.38
C ILE A 172 4.70 -16.29 9.61
N ASP A 173 5.98 -16.59 9.42
CA ASP A 173 7.06 -16.30 10.35
C ASP A 173 8.05 -15.40 9.60
N ILE A 174 8.23 -14.17 10.08
CA ILE A 174 9.04 -13.14 9.43
C ILE A 174 10.53 -13.35 9.74
N ALA A 175 10.88 -13.97 10.87
CA ALA A 175 12.27 -14.09 11.32
C ALA A 175 13.22 -14.74 10.28
N PRO A 176 12.85 -15.82 9.58
CA PRO A 176 13.72 -16.42 8.57
C PRO A 176 13.64 -15.76 7.18
N LEU A 177 12.76 -14.78 6.98
CA LEU A 177 12.49 -14.21 5.66
C LEU A 177 13.38 -13.00 5.37
N SER A 178 13.84 -12.89 4.12
CA SER A 178 14.53 -11.72 3.59
C SER A 178 13.69 -11.05 2.51
N VAL A 179 13.69 -9.71 2.48
CA VAL A 179 13.02 -8.95 1.41
C VAL A 179 13.80 -9.10 0.11
N ALA A 180 13.15 -9.59 -0.94
CA ALA A 180 13.76 -9.67 -2.26
C ALA A 180 14.07 -8.25 -2.79
N PRO A 181 15.29 -7.99 -3.30
CA PRO A 181 15.62 -6.69 -3.86
C PRO A 181 14.85 -6.45 -5.16
N LYS A 182 14.48 -5.19 -5.40
CA LYS A 182 13.89 -4.77 -6.68
C LYS A 182 14.99 -4.68 -7.73
N ILE A 183 14.76 -5.26 -8.91
CA ILE A 183 15.57 -4.98 -10.09
C ILE A 183 15.05 -3.68 -10.71
N ILE A 184 15.93 -2.72 -10.92
CA ILE A 184 15.61 -1.39 -11.43
C ILE A 184 16.46 -1.07 -12.67
N PRO A 185 15.98 -0.18 -13.56
CA PRO A 185 16.78 0.27 -14.69
C PRO A 185 18.10 0.92 -14.24
N PRO A 186 19.22 0.69 -14.97
CA PRO A 186 20.46 1.43 -14.77
C PRO A 186 20.24 2.94 -14.84
N LYS A 187 21.06 3.73 -14.14
CA LYS A 187 20.91 5.18 -14.05
C LYS A 187 20.90 5.86 -15.41
N GLU A 188 21.70 5.36 -16.35
CA GLU A 188 21.83 5.89 -17.71
C GLU A 188 20.58 5.65 -18.57
N LYS A 189 19.74 4.69 -18.17
CA LYS A 189 18.48 4.36 -18.83
C LYS A 189 17.24 4.97 -18.15
N GLN A 190 17.42 5.60 -16.99
CA GLN A 190 16.33 6.25 -16.28
C GLN A 190 16.01 7.62 -16.90
N LEU A 191 14.72 7.92 -17.06
CA LEU A 191 14.29 9.25 -17.48
C LEU A 191 14.58 10.31 -16.41
N PRO A 192 14.69 11.60 -16.80
CA PRO A 192 14.87 12.70 -15.85
C PRO A 192 13.76 12.80 -14.79
N ASN A 193 12.56 12.30 -15.05
CA ASN A 193 11.41 12.33 -14.15
C ASN A 193 11.16 11.00 -13.40
N GLU A 194 12.02 9.99 -13.54
CA GLU A 194 11.98 8.80 -12.70
C GLU A 194 12.50 9.11 -11.29
N SER A 195 11.91 8.50 -10.26
CA SER A 195 12.08 8.95 -8.87
C SER A 195 13.53 8.97 -8.38
N LEU A 196 14.34 7.96 -8.71
CA LEU A 196 15.75 7.90 -8.26
C LEU A 196 16.62 8.96 -8.94
N THR A 197 16.35 9.27 -10.21
CA THR A 197 17.02 10.35 -10.93
C THR A 197 16.55 11.72 -10.47
N LEU A 198 15.24 11.94 -10.45
CA LEU A 198 14.62 13.22 -10.12
C LEU A 198 14.98 13.67 -8.70
N TRP A 199 14.92 12.76 -7.72
CA TRP A 199 15.22 13.06 -6.32
C TRP A 199 16.67 12.78 -5.91
N GLY A 200 17.51 12.28 -6.82
CA GLY A 200 18.87 11.81 -6.51
C GLY A 200 19.71 12.84 -5.75
N GLY A 201 19.72 14.10 -6.20
CA GLY A 201 20.48 15.16 -5.54
C GLY A 201 20.01 15.47 -4.10
N VAL A 202 18.71 15.35 -3.84
CA VAL A 202 18.15 15.51 -2.49
C VAL A 202 18.57 14.33 -1.61
N THR A 203 18.41 13.11 -2.12
CA THR A 203 18.75 11.87 -1.41
C THR A 203 20.25 11.79 -1.10
N ASP A 204 21.12 12.14 -2.04
CA ASP A 204 22.58 12.18 -1.84
C ASP A 204 22.97 13.15 -0.72
N ALA A 205 22.36 14.34 -0.70
CA ALA A 205 22.61 15.34 0.34
C ALA A 205 22.11 14.86 1.72
N ILE A 206 20.96 14.18 1.79
CA ILE A 206 20.45 13.58 3.04
C ILE A 206 21.42 12.51 3.57
N HIS A 207 21.89 11.60 2.71
CA HIS A 207 22.84 10.56 3.10
C HIS A 207 24.18 11.14 3.56
N ALA A 208 24.64 12.22 2.91
CA ALA A 208 25.83 12.97 3.33
C ALA A 208 25.60 13.85 4.58
N LYS A 209 24.40 13.83 5.18
CA LYS A 209 23.99 14.67 6.32
C LYS A 209 24.11 16.18 6.03
N GLN A 210 24.05 16.58 4.77
CA GLN A 210 24.08 17.97 4.31
C GLN A 210 22.67 18.54 4.22
N TYR A 211 21.99 18.66 5.37
CA TYR A 211 20.56 19.00 5.40
C TYR A 211 20.23 20.37 4.80
N GLY A 212 21.10 21.37 4.95
CA GLY A 212 20.92 22.68 4.30
C GLY A 212 20.93 22.57 2.77
N LYS A 213 21.87 21.79 2.22
CA LYS A 213 21.94 21.51 0.78
C LYS A 213 20.74 20.70 0.30
N ALA A 214 20.30 19.69 1.07
CA ALA A 214 19.11 18.91 0.74
C ALA A 214 17.86 19.80 0.62
N THR A 215 17.68 20.75 1.55
CA THR A 215 16.60 21.74 1.48
C THR A 215 16.72 22.63 0.25
N GLN A 216 17.91 23.14 -0.05
CA GLN A 216 18.12 23.98 -1.23
C GLN A 216 17.75 23.25 -2.53
N VAL A 217 18.31 22.06 -2.76
CA VAL A 217 18.05 21.25 -3.97
C VAL A 217 16.56 20.88 -4.06
N LYS A 218 15.92 20.57 -2.93
CA LYS A 218 14.47 20.30 -2.88
C LYS A 218 13.66 21.52 -3.33
N VAL A 219 13.97 22.71 -2.81
CA VAL A 219 13.26 23.95 -3.16
C VAL A 219 13.42 24.27 -4.65
N GLU A 220 14.64 24.16 -5.19
CA GLU A 220 14.91 24.37 -6.62
C GLU A 220 14.08 23.43 -7.50
N LEU A 221 14.01 22.15 -7.14
CA LEU A 221 13.22 21.14 -7.84
C LEU A 221 11.71 21.45 -7.78
N GLU A 222 11.19 21.75 -6.58
CA GLU A 222 9.77 22.04 -6.37
C GLU A 222 9.34 23.31 -7.12
N GLU A 223 10.17 24.36 -7.13
CA GLU A 223 9.87 25.59 -7.85
C GLU A 223 9.88 25.39 -9.36
N ALA A 224 10.81 24.59 -9.89
CA ALA A 224 10.81 24.20 -11.30
C ALA A 224 9.52 23.44 -11.70
N GLN A 225 8.95 22.62 -10.82
CA GLN A 225 7.67 21.94 -11.07
C GLN A 225 6.49 22.91 -10.99
N ARG A 226 6.51 23.88 -10.07
CA ARG A 226 5.48 24.94 -9.99
C ARG A 226 5.45 25.82 -11.24
N GLU A 227 6.62 26.19 -11.76
CA GLU A 227 6.72 26.92 -13.03
C GLU A 227 6.12 26.11 -14.18
N LYS A 228 6.45 24.82 -14.30
CA LYS A 228 5.83 23.94 -15.32
C LYS A 228 4.30 23.88 -15.17
N ALA A 229 3.78 23.86 -13.95
CA ALA A 229 2.34 23.89 -13.72
C ALA A 229 1.72 25.23 -14.16
N ARG A 230 2.34 26.36 -13.82
CA ARG A 230 1.91 27.70 -14.26
C ARG A 230 1.92 27.84 -15.78
N GLN A 231 2.93 27.28 -16.45
CA GLN A 231 3.01 27.29 -17.92
C GLN A 231 1.87 26.49 -18.56
N ARG A 232 1.57 25.30 -18.03
CA ARG A 232 0.42 24.50 -18.51
C ARG A 232 -0.90 25.24 -18.34
N GLU A 233 -1.10 25.88 -17.19
CA GLU A 233 -2.30 26.67 -16.91
C GLU A 233 -2.43 27.86 -17.89
N ALA A 234 -1.34 28.61 -18.09
CA ALA A 234 -1.30 29.72 -19.05
C ALA A 234 -1.62 29.27 -20.49
N ASN A 235 -1.15 28.08 -20.87
CA ASN A 235 -1.40 27.47 -22.17
C ASN A 235 -2.75 26.73 -22.26
N LYS A 236 -3.51 26.64 -21.17
CA LYS A 236 -4.75 25.83 -21.04
C LYS A 236 -4.52 24.35 -21.36
N GLU A 237 -3.31 23.86 -21.10
CA GLU A 237 -2.95 22.46 -21.25
C GLU A 237 -3.37 21.67 -19.99
N THR A 238 -4.09 20.58 -20.20
CA THR A 238 -4.41 19.65 -19.10
C THR A 238 -3.33 18.60 -18.99
N TRP A 239 -2.72 18.46 -17.81
CA TRP A 239 -1.79 17.37 -17.55
C TRP A 239 -2.52 16.02 -17.57
N GLN A 240 -1.90 15.01 -18.19
CA GLN A 240 -2.42 13.65 -18.23
C GLN A 240 -1.32 12.65 -17.85
N PRO A 241 -1.68 11.58 -17.12
CA PRO A 241 -0.75 10.49 -16.85
C PRO A 241 -0.35 9.77 -18.14
N VAL A 242 0.89 9.27 -18.18
CA VAL A 242 1.46 8.57 -19.33
C VAL A 242 1.12 7.09 -19.29
N PHE A 243 1.22 6.46 -18.13
CA PHE A 243 1.13 5.00 -17.98
C PHE A 243 -0.24 4.54 -17.48
N PHE A 244 -1.04 5.44 -16.93
CA PHE A 244 -2.40 5.15 -16.46
C PHE A 244 -3.44 5.97 -17.21
N LYS A 245 -4.63 5.41 -17.41
CA LYS A 245 -5.75 6.10 -18.07
C LYS A 245 -6.47 7.10 -17.17
N HIS A 246 -6.29 6.98 -15.86
CA HIS A 246 -7.09 7.67 -14.87
C HIS A 246 -6.20 8.49 -13.93
N VAL A 247 -6.61 9.74 -13.68
CA VAL A 247 -6.01 10.60 -12.64
C VAL A 247 -6.38 10.06 -11.25
N THR A 248 -7.68 9.77 -11.06
CA THR A 248 -8.33 9.15 -9.89
C THR A 248 -9.59 8.39 -10.36
N GLY A 249 -10.29 7.70 -9.45
CA GLY A 249 -11.60 7.07 -9.74
C GLY A 249 -11.55 5.59 -10.12
N ASN A 250 -12.46 5.14 -10.99
CA ASN A 250 -12.61 3.74 -11.43
C ASN A 250 -12.68 2.72 -10.27
N ASP A 251 -13.46 3.03 -9.23
CA ASP A 251 -13.58 2.23 -8.00
C ASP A 251 -12.22 1.83 -7.39
N GLY A 252 -11.23 2.73 -7.48
CA GLY A 252 -9.88 2.53 -6.96
C GLY A 252 -8.98 1.66 -7.83
N LYS A 253 -9.40 1.28 -9.05
CA LYS A 253 -8.72 0.30 -9.91
C LYS A 253 -8.15 0.97 -11.17
N PRO A 254 -7.00 1.65 -11.12
CA PRO A 254 -6.47 2.33 -12.30
C PRO A 254 -6.11 1.33 -13.42
N ASP A 255 -6.60 1.60 -14.63
CA ASP A 255 -6.18 0.88 -15.83
C ASP A 255 -4.93 1.48 -16.47
N LEU A 256 -4.10 0.61 -17.04
CA LEU A 256 -2.92 1.01 -17.81
C LEU A 256 -3.30 1.56 -19.18
N THR A 257 -2.52 2.54 -19.66
CA THR A 257 -2.47 2.91 -21.07
C THR A 257 -1.72 1.85 -21.87
N GLU A 258 -1.71 1.97 -23.20
CA GLU A 258 -0.88 1.08 -24.03
C GLU A 258 0.61 1.22 -23.71
N LYS A 259 1.09 2.47 -23.56
CA LYS A 259 2.45 2.76 -23.09
C LYS A 259 2.75 2.06 -21.77
N GLY A 260 1.81 2.12 -20.80
CA GLY A 260 1.97 1.46 -19.50
C GLY A 260 2.11 -0.06 -19.59
N ARG A 261 1.36 -0.71 -20.50
CA ARG A 261 1.49 -2.16 -20.74
C ARG A 261 2.82 -2.51 -21.39
N GLU A 262 3.22 -1.75 -22.40
CA GLU A 262 4.46 -2.00 -23.12
C GLU A 262 5.69 -1.87 -22.20
N VAL A 263 5.71 -0.86 -21.32
CA VAL A 263 6.78 -0.71 -20.30
C VAL A 263 6.86 -1.94 -19.39
N LEU A 264 5.72 -2.45 -18.91
CA LEU A 264 5.72 -3.64 -18.08
C LEU A 264 6.20 -4.86 -18.86
N GLU A 265 5.77 -5.04 -20.11
CA GLU A 265 6.20 -6.17 -20.95
C GLU A 265 7.72 -6.15 -21.20
N ARG A 266 8.29 -4.98 -21.53
CA ARG A 266 9.74 -4.83 -21.72
C ARG A 266 10.50 -5.10 -20.41
N ALA A 267 10.01 -4.58 -19.28
CA ALA A 267 10.62 -4.82 -17.97
C ALA A 267 10.64 -6.31 -17.60
N GLN A 268 9.61 -7.09 -17.94
CA GLN A 268 9.61 -8.56 -17.74
C GLN A 268 10.71 -9.27 -18.55
N LYS A 269 11.15 -8.68 -19.68
CA LYS A 269 12.23 -9.19 -20.53
C LYS A 269 13.60 -8.62 -20.15
N GLY A 270 13.68 -7.78 -19.11
CA GLY A 270 14.89 -7.05 -18.74
C GLY A 270 15.29 -5.94 -19.73
N ASP A 271 14.38 -5.56 -20.63
CA ASP A 271 14.56 -4.42 -21.52
C ASP A 271 14.03 -3.15 -20.83
N TRP A 272 14.94 -2.23 -20.58
CA TRP A 272 14.65 -0.96 -19.92
C TRP A 272 14.54 0.21 -20.89
N SER A 273 14.63 -0.03 -22.21
CA SER A 273 14.50 1.03 -23.20
C SER A 273 13.06 1.55 -23.25
N LEU A 274 12.92 2.88 -23.20
CA LEU A 274 11.65 3.59 -23.42
C LEU A 274 11.55 4.20 -24.82
N GLU A 275 12.52 3.89 -25.70
CA GLU A 275 12.50 4.32 -27.10
C GLU A 275 11.27 3.73 -27.81
N GLY A 276 10.55 4.59 -28.54
CA GLY A 276 9.27 4.27 -29.17
C GLY A 276 8.05 4.28 -28.24
N ILE A 277 8.27 4.31 -26.92
CA ILE A 277 7.18 4.43 -25.93
C ILE A 277 6.94 5.88 -25.56
N MET A 278 8.00 6.60 -25.18
CA MET A 278 7.92 7.96 -24.64
C MET A 278 7.80 9.01 -25.75
#